data_AF-A0A392T2U3-F1
#
_entry.id   AF-A0A392T2U3-F1
#
_cell.length_a   1.000
_cell.length_b   1.000
_cell.length_c   1.000
_cell.angle_alpha   90.00
_cell.angle_beta   90.00
_cell.angle_gamma   90.00
#
_symmetry.space_group_name_H-M   'P 1'
#
loop_
_entity.id
_entity.type
_entity.pdbx_description
1 polymer ?
#
loop_
_entity_poly.entity_id
_entity_poly.type
_entity_poly.pdbx_seq_one_letter_code
_entity_poly.pdbx_strand_id
1 'polypeptide(L)'
;VAYLPVLDGIATSSATRGGEKLETRETFKEDILKALKDPKTCKIGVFGIGGVGKTFLVEEVAKIAKQQKLFDEVVIANVSKTPDIKKIQE
;
A
#
# COMPACT_ATOMS: atom_id res chain seq x y z
N VAL A 1 9.03 11.82 17.08
CA VAL A 1 8.75 12.70 15.93
C VAL A 1 7.73 11.99 15.04
N ALA A 2 6.49 12.47 14.97
CA ALA A 2 5.48 11.90 14.08
C ALA A 2 5.55 12.63 12.74
N TYR A 3 5.94 11.93 11.67
CA TYR A 3 5.89 12.46 10.32
C TYR A 3 4.49 12.15 9.77
N LEU A 4 3.68 13.19 9.52
CA LEU A 4 2.44 13.07 8.76
C LEU A 4 2.71 13.56 7.33
N PRO A 5 2.80 12.66 6.34
CA PRO A 5 2.76 13.06 4.95
C PRO A 5 1.46 13.79 4.62
N VAL A 6 1.53 14.77 3.72
CA VAL A 6 0.36 15.22 2.96
C VAL A 6 -0.13 14.02 2.13
N LEU A 7 -1.41 13.66 2.26
CA LEU A 7 -2.07 12.61 1.48
C LEU A 7 -2.59 13.24 0.19
N ASP A 8 -1.99 12.90 -0.96
CA ASP A 8 -2.35 13.47 -2.27
C ASP A 8 -3.49 12.72 -2.98
N GLY A 9 -4.18 11.84 -2.24
CA GLY A 9 -5.33 11.09 -2.72
C GLY A 9 -5.88 10.17 -1.64
N ILE A 10 -7.19 10.18 -1.45
CA ILE A 10 -7.89 9.24 -0.56
C ILE A 10 -8.82 8.40 -1.44
N ALA A 11 -8.49 7.13 -1.64
CA ALA A 11 -9.48 6.13 -2.03
C ALA A 11 -10.02 5.49 -0.74
N THR A 12 -11.27 5.80 -0.39
CA THR A 12 -11.97 5.19 0.76
C THR A 12 -13.02 4.24 0.23
N SER A 13 -12.93 2.95 0.58
CA SER A 13 -14.08 2.06 0.57
C SER A 13 -14.48 1.79 2.02
N SER A 14 -15.63 2.35 2.42
CA SER A 14 -16.25 2.11 3.73
C SER A 14 -17.51 1.29 3.52
N ALA A 15 -17.56 0.10 4.11
CA ALA A 15 -18.75 -0.73 4.08
C ALA A 15 -19.90 -0.05 4.84
N THR A 16 -20.92 0.42 4.12
CA THR A 16 -22.22 0.77 4.70
C THR A 16 -23.29 -0.20 4.24
N ARG A 17 -24.17 -0.53 5.19
CA ARG A 17 -25.17 -1.60 5.11
C ARG A 17 -26.17 -1.34 3.98
N GLY A 18 -25.90 -1.88 2.80
CA GLY A 18 -26.86 -1.95 1.70
C GLY A 18 -26.22 -2.07 0.32
N GLY A 19 -26.06 -3.31 -0.18
CA GLY A 19 -25.91 -3.56 -1.62
C GLY A 19 -24.58 -3.17 -2.28
N GLU A 20 -23.47 -3.13 -1.54
CA GLU A 20 -22.18 -2.70 -2.09
C GLU A 20 -21.42 -3.87 -2.74
N LYS A 21 -20.96 -3.64 -3.97
CA LYS A 21 -20.11 -4.53 -4.77
C LYS A 21 -18.91 -4.99 -3.92
N LEU A 22 -18.81 -6.30 -3.69
CA LEU A 22 -17.66 -6.90 -3.02
C LEU A 22 -16.43 -6.68 -3.91
N GLU A 23 -15.66 -5.62 -3.66
CA GLU A 23 -14.38 -5.42 -4.33
C GLU A 23 -13.48 -6.59 -3.96
N THR A 24 -13.06 -7.33 -4.98
CA THR A 24 -12.22 -8.50 -4.78
C THR A 24 -10.82 -8.03 -4.39
N ARG A 25 -10.03 -8.94 -3.82
CA ARG A 25 -8.61 -8.64 -3.59
C ARG A 25 -7.85 -8.35 -4.89
N GLU A 26 -8.39 -8.75 -6.03
CA GLU A 26 -7.78 -8.47 -7.35
C GLU A 26 -8.03 -7.04 -7.80
N THR A 27 -9.26 -6.55 -7.71
CA THR A 27 -9.56 -5.16 -8.07
C THR A 27 -8.77 -4.19 -7.20
N PHE A 28 -8.66 -4.47 -5.90
CA PHE A 28 -7.86 -3.63 -4.99
C PHE A 28 -6.36 -3.65 -5.33
N LYS A 29 -5.80 -4.81 -5.71
CA LYS A 29 -4.41 -4.89 -6.21
C LYS A 29 -4.21 -4.04 -7.46
N GLU A 30 -5.13 -4.14 -8.42
CA GLU A 30 -5.07 -3.38 -9.67
C GLU A 30 -5.12 -1.87 -9.43
N ASP A 31 -5.97 -1.41 -8.51
CA ASP A 31 -6.11 0.01 -8.22
C ASP A 31 -4.86 0.58 -7.55
N ILE A 32 -4.21 -0.19 -6.66
CA ILE A 32 -2.90 0.19 -6.12
C ILE A 32 -1.87 0.26 -7.25
N LEU A 33 -1.83 -0.71 -8.16
CA LEU A 33 -0.88 -0.71 -9.28
C LEU A 33 -1.12 0.45 -10.26
N LYS A 34 -2.37 0.83 -10.49
CA LYS A 34 -2.73 2.02 -11.28
C LYS A 34 -2.24 3.29 -10.58
N ALA A 35 -2.49 3.42 -9.28
CA ALA A 35 -2.03 4.55 -8.50
C ALA A 35 -0.49 4.66 -8.49
N LEU A 36 0.24 3.53 -8.41
CA LEU A 36 1.71 3.52 -8.49
C LEU A 36 2.26 3.97 -9.86
N LYS A 37 1.48 3.86 -10.94
CA LYS A 37 1.88 4.32 -12.28
C LYS A 37 1.61 5.80 -12.51
N ASP A 38 0.79 6.43 -11.68
CA ASP A 38 0.51 7.86 -11.81
C ASP A 38 1.69 8.67 -11.27
N PRO A 39 2.37 9.48 -12.11
CA PRO A 39 3.51 10.29 -11.68
C PRO A 39 3.15 11.34 -10.62
N LYS A 40 1.87 11.65 -10.41
CA LYS A 40 1.42 12.54 -9.33
C LYS A 40 1.34 11.84 -7.98
N THR A 41 1.24 10.51 -7.96
CA THR A 41 1.12 9.75 -6.72
C THR A 41 2.50 9.54 -6.08
N CYS A 42 2.75 10.22 -4.97
CA CYS A 42 3.98 10.01 -4.20
C CYS A 42 3.84 8.97 -3.09
N LYS A 43 2.63 8.73 -2.55
CA LYS A 43 2.39 7.89 -1.36
C LYS A 43 1.02 7.21 -1.42
N ILE A 44 0.98 5.93 -1.03
CA ILE A 44 -0.25 5.13 -0.93
C ILE A 44 -0.30 4.50 0.46
N GLY A 45 -1.41 4.68 1.18
CA GLY A 45 -1.65 4.06 2.49
C GLY A 45 -2.68 2.94 2.41
N VAL A 46 -2.37 1.77 2.97
CA VAL A 46 -3.33 0.65 3.11
C VAL A 46 -3.64 0.45 4.60
N PHE A 47 -4.89 0.69 5.00
CA PHE A 47 -5.33 0.57 6.39
C PHE A 47 -6.50 -0.42 6.53
N GLY A 48 -6.76 -0.87 7.77
CA GLY A 48 -7.85 -1.82 8.06
C GLY A 48 -7.59 -2.68 9.29
N ILE A 49 -8.54 -3.55 9.63
CA ILE A 49 -8.49 -4.43 10.80
C ILE A 49 -7.25 -5.34 10.77
N GLY A 50 -6.72 -5.70 11.95
CA GLY A 50 -5.63 -6.68 12.05
C GLY A 50 -5.97 -8.04 11.42
N GLY A 51 -4.98 -8.77 10.92
CA GLY A 51 -5.17 -10.12 10.39
C GLY A 51 -5.77 -10.23 8.98
N VAL A 52 -6.23 -9.14 8.36
CA VAL A 52 -6.88 -9.15 7.02
C VAL A 52 -5.91 -9.28 5.83
N GLY A 53 -4.62 -9.49 6.07
CA GLY A 53 -3.61 -9.69 5.01
C GLY A 53 -3.05 -8.42 4.35
N LYS A 54 -3.03 -7.27 5.03
CA LYS A 54 -2.48 -6.02 4.47
C LYS A 54 -1.00 -6.12 4.09
N THR A 55 -0.17 -6.69 4.97
CA THR A 55 1.26 -6.89 4.71
C THR A 55 1.47 -7.80 3.50
N PHE A 56 0.72 -8.90 3.42
CA PHE A 56 0.74 -9.81 2.27
C PHE A 56 0.37 -9.11 0.96
N LEU A 57 -0.63 -8.22 0.98
CA LEU A 57 -1.01 -7.44 -0.19
C LEU A 57 0.13 -6.53 -0.68
N VAL A 58 0.81 -5.83 0.24
CA VAL A 58 1.95 -4.95 -0.09
C VAL A 58 3.11 -5.75 -0.67
N GLU A 59 3.40 -6.93 -0.12
CA GLU A 59 4.42 -7.84 -0.66
C GLU A 59 4.09 -8.27 -2.09
N GLU A 60 2.83 -8.59 -2.38
CA GLU A 60 2.41 -9.02 -3.72
C GLU A 60 2.47 -7.88 -4.74
N VAL A 61 2.01 -6.68 -4.37
CA VAL A 61 2.14 -5.48 -5.21
C VAL A 61 3.61 -5.17 -5.48
N ALA A 62 4.48 -5.28 -4.48
CA ALA A 62 5.91 -5.04 -4.65
C ALA A 62 6.55 -6.02 -5.63
N LYS A 63 6.18 -7.31 -5.61
CA LYS A 63 6.63 -8.29 -6.60
C LYS A 63 6.21 -7.91 -8.02
N ILE A 64 4.95 -7.52 -8.19
CA ILE A 64 4.41 -7.12 -9.50
C ILE A 64 5.10 -5.85 -9.99
N ALA A 65 5.32 -4.86 -9.11
CA ALA A 65 6.03 -3.62 -9.45
C ALA A 65 7.47 -3.88 -9.91
N LYS A 66 8.18 -4.82 -9.27
CA LYS A 66 9.51 -5.29 -9.71
C LYS A 66 9.46 -5.95 -11.08
N GLN A 67 8.51 -6.89 -11.28
CA GLN A 67 8.37 -7.62 -12.54
C GLN A 67 8.03 -6.70 -13.72
N GLN A 68 7.15 -5.72 -13.49
CA GLN A 68 6.76 -4.73 -14.50
C GLN A 68 7.77 -3.58 -14.64
N LYS A 69 8.84 -3.55 -13.83
CA LYS A 69 9.85 -2.49 -13.80
C LYS A 69 9.22 -1.10 -13.70
N LEU A 70 8.25 -0.94 -12.80
CA LEU A 70 7.55 0.35 -12.60
C LEU A 70 8.45 1.41 -11.95
N PHE A 71 9.50 0.96 -11.27
CA PHE A 71 10.50 1.77 -10.59
C PHE A 71 11.88 1.22 -10.88
N ASP A 72 12.91 2.07 -10.80
CA ASP A 72 14.31 1.67 -10.90
C ASP A 72 14.68 0.67 -9.79
N GLU A 73 14.12 0.89 -8.59
CA GLU A 73 14.31 0.05 -7.42
C GLU A 73 13.03 -0.09 -6.60
N VAL A 74 12.83 -1.27 -6.00
CA VAL A 74 11.70 -1.55 -5.09
C VAL A 74 12.24 -2.22 -3.83
N VAL A 75 12.07 -1.55 -2.69
CA VAL A 75 12.56 -2.01 -1.38
C VAL A 75 11.36 -2.25 -0.45
N ILE A 76 11.42 -3.29 0.38
CA ILE A 76 10.43 -3.57 1.41
C ILE A 76 11.13 -3.46 2.76
N ALA A 77 10.61 -2.59 3.63
CA ALA A 77 11.14 -2.42 4.98
C ALA A 77 10.02 -2.65 6.01
N ASN A 78 10.33 -3.46 7.04
CA ASN A 78 9.42 -3.72 8.14
C ASN A 78 9.70 -2.75 9.28
N VAL A 79 8.76 -1.84 9.53
CA VAL A 79 8.85 -0.87 10.64
C VAL A 79 7.95 -1.32 11.78
N SER A 80 8.55 -1.56 12.94
CA SER A 80 7.81 -1.92 14.16
C SER A 80 7.52 -0.70 15.03
N LYS A 81 6.66 -0.85 16.06
CA LYS A 81 6.39 0.22 17.05
C LYS A 81 7.65 0.74 17.73
N THR A 82 8.62 -0.15 17.97
CA THR A 82 9.97 0.20 18.42
C THR A 82 10.89 0.05 17.21
N PRO A 83 11.11 1.12 16.43
CA PRO A 83 11.88 1.01 15.20
C PRO A 83 13.37 0.84 15.53
N ASP A 84 13.99 -0.16 14.93
CA ASP A 84 15.45 -0.25 14.86
C ASP A 84 15.91 0.47 13.59
N ILE A 85 16.40 1.69 13.76
CA ILE A 85 16.75 2.58 12.64
C ILE A 85 17.90 1.99 11.82
N LYS A 86 18.87 1.32 12.45
CA LYS A 86 20.00 0.69 11.74
C LYS A 86 19.48 -0.39 10.80
N LYS A 87 18.64 -1.28 11.32
CA LYS A 87 18.03 -2.37 10.54
C LYS A 87 17.10 -1.90 9.41
N ILE A 88 16.51 -0.70 9.52
CA ILE A 88 15.65 -0.14 8.47
C ILE A 88 16.48 0.49 7.34
N GLN A 89 17.68 0.97 7.64
CA GLN A 89 18.57 1.66 6.69
C GLN A 89 19.61 0.75 6.02
N GLU A 90 19.89 -0.42 6.62
CA GLU A 90 20.67 -1.52 6.03
C GLU A 90 19.93 -2.21 4.88
#